data_AF-A0A7S3ZDB1-F1
#
_entry.id   AF-A0A7S3ZDB1-F1
#
_cell.length_a   1.000
_cell.length_b   1.000
_cell.length_c   1.000
_cell.angle_alpha   90.00
_cell.angle_beta   90.00
_cell.angle_gamma   90.00
#
_symmetry.space_group_name_H-M   'P 1'
#
loop_
_entity.id
_entity.type
_entity.pdbx_description
1 polymer ?
#
loop_
_entity_poly.entity_id
_entity_poly.type
_entity_poly.pdbx_seq_one_letter_code
_entity_poly.pdbx_strand_id
1 'polypeptide(L)'
;KTGLPSEEVCLRRGRMGEALAIPQAHRYSSRDWLHILREMPRSTTLRRIKGIVAAHSVWALALAMFNAFVHPLPKLGSPSLVTPALGLLLVFRTNAAYNRFWEGCQLWEKFAARSRSLIRYATLYRHVVGADKVSRIGKLLSALALTLKQHLTHQRSEETEFIERRLVTPREAESL
;
A
#
# COMPACT_ATOMS: atom_id res chain seq x y z
N LYS A 1 -28.98 -13.52 -14.36
CA LYS A 1 -30.09 -13.52 -13.37
C LYS A 1 -29.51 -12.99 -12.07
N THR A 2 -29.72 -11.78 -11.57
CA THR A 2 -30.61 -10.65 -11.86
C THR A 2 -29.79 -9.43 -11.43
N GLY A 3 -29.48 -8.53 -12.37
CA GLY A 3 -28.69 -7.34 -12.08
C GLY A 3 -29.55 -6.31 -11.37
N LEU A 4 -29.31 -6.13 -10.06
CA LEU A 4 -29.80 -4.97 -9.33
C LEU A 4 -28.94 -3.76 -9.72
N PRO A 5 -29.55 -2.58 -9.96
CA PRO A 5 -28.79 -1.36 -10.22
C PRO A 5 -27.97 -1.06 -8.96
N SER A 6 -26.65 -1.09 -9.12
CA SER A 6 -25.70 -0.85 -8.06
C SER A 6 -25.86 0.61 -7.64
N GLU A 7 -26.42 0.84 -6.44
CA GLU A 7 -26.46 2.16 -5.85
C GLU A 7 -25.03 2.75 -5.87
N GLU A 8 -24.87 3.84 -6.61
CA GLU A 8 -23.69 4.67 -6.54
C GLU A 8 -23.62 5.27 -5.13
N VAL A 9 -22.83 4.64 -4.26
CA VAL A 9 -22.47 5.22 -2.97
C VAL A 9 -21.59 6.43 -3.24
N CYS A 10 -22.23 7.59 -3.43
CA CYS A 10 -21.61 8.87 -3.69
C CYS A 10 -20.96 9.41 -2.40
N LEU A 11 -19.72 9.02 -2.13
CA LEU A 11 -18.95 9.57 -1.01
C LEU A 11 -18.39 10.95 -1.37
N ARG A 12 -19.08 11.97 -0.86
CA ARG A 12 -18.63 13.38 -0.71
C ARG A 12 -18.29 14.10 -2.02
N ARG A 13 -19.21 15.00 -2.42
CA ARG A 13 -19.04 16.00 -3.48
C ARG A 13 -17.75 16.81 -3.26
N GLY A 14 -16.76 16.63 -4.13
CA GLY A 14 -15.56 17.46 -4.19
C GLY A 14 -15.89 18.90 -4.59
N ARG A 15 -15.01 19.84 -4.25
CA ARG A 15 -15.18 21.29 -4.50
C ARG A 15 -15.23 21.67 -6.01
N MET A 16 -15.08 20.69 -6.90
CA MET A 16 -15.04 20.80 -8.37
C MET A 16 -16.15 19.97 -9.05
N GLY A 17 -17.24 19.62 -8.36
CA GLY A 17 -18.42 18.98 -8.99
C GLY A 17 -18.21 17.54 -9.51
N GLU A 18 -16.97 17.07 -9.64
CA GLU A 18 -16.66 15.69 -9.99
C GLU A 18 -16.94 14.76 -8.82
N ALA A 19 -17.88 13.83 -9.02
CA ALA A 19 -18.05 12.68 -8.16
C ALA A 19 -16.82 11.79 -8.34
N LEU A 20 -15.93 11.78 -7.34
CA LEU A 20 -14.76 10.90 -7.34
C LEU A 20 -15.24 9.47 -7.04
N ALA A 21 -15.81 8.81 -8.05
CA ALA A 21 -16.15 7.41 -7.99
C ALA A 21 -14.83 6.64 -7.85
N ILE A 22 -14.55 6.15 -6.64
CA ILE A 22 -13.45 5.20 -6.45
C ILE A 22 -13.82 3.99 -7.32
N PRO A 23 -13.03 3.64 -8.35
CA PRO A 23 -13.33 2.49 -9.18
C PRO A 23 -13.42 1.28 -8.25
N GLN A 24 -14.63 0.73 -8.13
CA GLN A 24 -14.84 -0.48 -7.34
C GLN A 24 -13.96 -1.56 -7.96
N ALA A 25 -13.10 -2.18 -7.17
CA ALA A 25 -12.28 -3.28 -7.65
C ALA A 25 -13.22 -4.34 -8.23
N HIS A 26 -13.11 -4.60 -9.53
CA HIS A 26 -13.90 -5.64 -10.18
C HIS A 26 -13.66 -6.94 -9.42
N ARG A 27 -14.73 -7.61 -8.98
CA ARG A 27 -14.63 -8.83 -8.18
C ARG A 27 -13.94 -9.88 -9.06
N TYR A 28 -12.69 -10.23 -8.74
CA TYR A 28 -11.95 -11.25 -9.49
C TYR A 28 -12.80 -12.50 -9.61
N SER A 29 -13.16 -12.86 -10.84
CA SER A 29 -13.85 -14.10 -11.14
C SER A 29 -12.82 -15.21 -11.26
N SER A 30 -13.17 -16.44 -10.88
CA SER A 30 -12.31 -17.60 -11.12
C SER A 30 -11.96 -17.81 -12.60
N ARG A 31 -12.64 -17.10 -13.52
CA ARG A 31 -12.40 -17.10 -14.97
C ARG A 31 -11.24 -16.20 -15.42
N ASP A 32 -10.76 -15.31 -14.57
CA ASP A 32 -9.75 -14.30 -14.93
C ASP A 32 -8.30 -14.79 -14.75
N TRP A 33 -8.10 -16.05 -14.37
CA TRP A 33 -6.77 -16.60 -14.05
C TRP A 33 -5.78 -16.50 -15.22
N LEU A 34 -6.25 -16.70 -16.46
CA LEU A 34 -5.39 -16.62 -17.66
C LEU A 34 -4.97 -15.18 -17.96
N HIS A 35 -5.86 -14.22 -17.71
CA HIS A 35 -5.56 -12.80 -17.84
C HIS A 35 -4.47 -12.39 -16.84
N ILE A 36 -4.64 -12.78 -15.58
CA ILE A 36 -3.66 -12.52 -14.52
C ILE A 36 -2.30 -13.15 -14.86
N LEU A 37 -2.30 -14.40 -15.35
CA LEU A 37 -1.07 -15.08 -15.74
C LEU A 37 -0.34 -14.35 -16.88
N ARG A 38 -1.09 -13.81 -17.85
CA ARG A 38 -0.53 -13.05 -18.98
C ARG A 38 0.00 -11.68 -18.56
N GLU A 39 -0.54 -11.08 -17.50
CA GLU A 39 -0.10 -9.80 -16.96
C GLU A 39 1.07 -9.91 -15.97
N MET A 40 1.28 -11.08 -15.36
CA MET A 40 2.38 -11.38 -14.44
C MET A 40 3.78 -10.89 -14.84
N PRO A 41 4.25 -10.96 -16.12
CA PRO A 41 5.58 -10.45 -16.49
C PRO A 41 5.78 -8.94 -16.20
N ARG A 42 4.70 -8.17 -16.01
CA ARG A 42 4.80 -6.75 -15.63
C ARG A 42 4.99 -6.55 -14.12
N SER A 43 4.70 -7.56 -13.29
CA SER A 43 4.78 -7.47 -11.83
C SER A 43 6.20 -7.16 -11.34
N THR A 44 6.30 -6.19 -10.43
CA THR A 44 7.55 -5.81 -9.76
C THR A 44 8.13 -6.97 -8.94
N THR A 45 7.26 -7.75 -8.28
CA THR A 45 7.66 -8.91 -7.48
C THR A 45 8.30 -9.99 -8.35
N LEU A 46 7.70 -10.33 -9.49
CA LEU A 46 8.24 -11.34 -10.40
C LEU A 46 9.58 -10.89 -10.98
N ARG A 47 9.70 -9.61 -11.35
CA ARG A 47 10.96 -9.03 -11.85
C ARG A 47 12.09 -9.13 -10.84
N ARG A 48 11.77 -9.10 -9.54
CA ARG A 48 12.73 -9.25 -8.44
C ARG A 48 13.23 -10.69 -8.28
N ILE A 49 12.37 -11.69 -8.50
CA ILE A 49 12.71 -13.11 -8.25
C ILE A 49 13.02 -13.92 -9.52
N LYS A 50 12.78 -13.38 -10.72
CA LYS A 50 12.94 -14.13 -11.99
C LYS A 50 14.34 -14.73 -12.18
N GLY A 51 15.39 -14.03 -11.73
CA GLY A 51 16.78 -14.48 -11.91
C GLY A 51 17.08 -15.74 -11.11
N ILE A 52 16.70 -15.75 -9.83
CA ILE A 52 16.93 -16.92 -8.98
C ILE A 52 16.06 -18.11 -9.39
N VAL A 53 14.81 -17.86 -9.82
CA VAL A 53 13.93 -18.91 -10.32
C VAL A 53 14.50 -19.53 -11.59
N ALA A 54 14.93 -18.71 -12.56
CA ALA A 54 15.52 -19.20 -13.80
C ALA A 54 16.79 -20.02 -13.55
N ALA A 55 17.67 -19.56 -12.64
CA ALA A 55 18.88 -20.29 -12.27
C ALA A 55 18.56 -21.69 -11.70
N HIS A 56 17.58 -21.80 -10.80
CA HIS A 56 17.16 -23.09 -10.25
C HIS A 56 16.52 -24.00 -11.31
N SER A 57 15.73 -23.44 -12.24
CA SER A 57 15.15 -24.20 -13.35
C SER A 57 16.20 -24.76 -14.30
N VAL A 58 17.20 -23.94 -14.67
CA VAL A 58 18.31 -24.38 -15.52
C VAL A 58 19.15 -25.45 -14.82
N TRP A 59 19.43 -25.26 -13.53
CA TRP A 59 20.16 -26.26 -12.72
C TRP A 59 19.42 -27.59 -12.62
N ALA A 60 18.11 -27.55 -12.33
CA ALA A 60 17.28 -28.74 -12.27
C ALA A 60 17.23 -29.47 -13.62
N LEU A 61 17.12 -28.72 -14.73
CA LEU A 61 17.16 -29.27 -16.07
C LEU A 61 18.52 -29.93 -16.38
N ALA A 62 19.62 -29.29 -16.01
CA ALA A 62 20.96 -29.84 -16.20
C ALA A 62 21.15 -31.17 -15.45
N LEU A 63 20.68 -31.25 -14.20
CA LEU A 63 20.71 -32.49 -13.42
C LEU A 63 19.82 -33.58 -14.04
N ALA A 64 18.64 -33.22 -14.53
CA ALA A 64 17.75 -34.17 -15.20
C ALA A 64 18.38 -34.74 -16.49
N MET A 65 19.02 -33.89 -17.29
CA MET A 65 19.77 -34.30 -18.48
C MET A 65 20.96 -35.19 -18.11
N PHE A 66 21.74 -34.83 -17.09
CA PHE A 66 22.86 -35.64 -16.63
C PHE A 66 22.43 -37.04 -16.18
N ASN A 67 21.33 -37.13 -15.42
CA ASN A 67 20.76 -38.40 -14.98
C ASN A 67 20.28 -39.28 -16.15
N ALA A 68 19.79 -38.68 -17.24
CA ALA A 68 19.28 -39.41 -18.40
C ALA A 68 20.39 -39.88 -19.35
N PHE A 69 21.44 -39.07 -19.56
CA PHE A 69 22.43 -39.30 -20.62
C PHE A 69 23.82 -39.75 -20.15
N VAL A 70 24.17 -39.58 -18.87
CA VAL A 70 25.52 -39.89 -18.36
C VAL A 70 25.50 -41.09 -17.42
N HIS A 71 24.96 -40.92 -16.22
CA HIS A 71 24.83 -42.00 -15.23
C HIS A 71 23.62 -41.75 -14.32
N PRO A 72 22.91 -42.82 -13.89
CA PRO A 72 21.79 -42.67 -12.97
C PRO A 72 22.28 -42.14 -11.63
N LEU A 73 21.71 -41.02 -11.19
CA LEU A 73 22.02 -40.42 -9.90
C LEU A 73 21.39 -41.24 -8.77
N PRO A 74 22.04 -41.33 -7.59
CA PRO A 74 21.45 -41.97 -6.42
C PRO A 74 20.16 -41.26 -6.02
N LYS A 75 19.14 -42.05 -5.65
CA LYS A 75 17.88 -41.52 -5.14
C LYS A 75 18.12 -40.90 -3.76
N LEU A 76 18.23 -39.58 -3.70
CA LEU A 76 18.19 -38.87 -2.43
C LEU A 76 16.76 -38.91 -1.88
N GLY A 77 16.62 -39.22 -0.59
CA GLY A 77 15.33 -39.12 0.10
C GLY A 77 14.86 -37.66 0.15
N SER A 78 13.55 -37.45 0.14
CA SER A 78 12.97 -36.12 0.30
C SER A 78 13.35 -35.53 1.66
N PRO A 79 13.69 -34.24 1.76
CA PRO A 79 13.85 -33.57 3.05
C PRO A 79 12.47 -33.38 3.70
N SER A 80 11.99 -34.43 4.37
CA SER A 80 10.60 -34.54 4.86
C SER A 80 10.24 -33.50 5.93
N LEU A 81 11.22 -32.96 6.65
CA LEU A 81 10.98 -31.97 7.71
C LEU A 81 11.24 -30.52 7.26
N VAL A 82 12.13 -30.30 6.29
CA VAL A 82 12.52 -28.94 5.87
C VAL A 82 11.39 -28.26 5.10
N THR A 83 10.73 -29.00 4.20
CA THR A 83 9.63 -28.47 3.37
C THR A 83 8.46 -27.94 4.21
N PRO A 84 7.87 -28.70 5.16
CA PRO A 84 6.78 -28.18 5.99
C PRO A 84 7.25 -27.07 6.95
N ALA A 85 8.47 -27.13 7.48
CA ALA A 85 9.01 -26.08 8.34
C ALA A 85 9.16 -24.74 7.58
N LEU A 86 9.67 -24.76 6.35
CA LEU A 86 9.74 -23.59 5.48
C LEU A 86 8.35 -23.04 5.14
N GLY A 87 7.38 -23.91 4.87
CA GLY A 87 5.99 -23.52 4.61
C GLY A 87 5.36 -22.80 5.81
N LEU A 88 5.52 -23.35 7.02
CA LEU A 88 5.01 -22.74 8.25
C LEU A 88 5.69 -21.39 8.54
N LEU A 89 7.01 -21.31 8.36
CA LEU A 89 7.75 -20.06 8.51
C LEU A 89 7.25 -18.98 7.54
N LEU A 90 6.98 -19.36 6.29
CA LEU A 90 6.45 -18.44 5.28
C LEU A 90 5.08 -17.89 5.71
N VAL A 91 4.16 -18.74 6.17
CA VAL A 91 2.83 -18.33 6.63
C VAL A 91 2.93 -17.35 7.81
N PHE A 92 3.75 -17.65 8.82
CA PHE A 92 3.94 -16.73 9.94
C PHE A 92 4.56 -15.41 9.51
N ARG A 93 5.54 -15.44 8.61
CA ARG A 93 6.17 -14.23 8.06
C ARG A 93 5.17 -13.38 7.28
N THR A 94 4.33 -13.98 6.45
CA THR A 94 3.32 -13.26 5.67
C THR A 94 2.22 -12.70 6.56
N ASN A 95 1.78 -13.43 7.59
CA ASN A 95 0.80 -12.95 8.56
C ASN A 95 1.32 -11.75 9.36
N ALA A 96 2.56 -11.81 9.84
CA ALA A 96 3.17 -10.69 10.54
C ALA A 96 3.32 -9.44 9.65
N ALA A 97 3.71 -9.62 8.39
CA ALA A 97 3.80 -8.52 7.42
C ALA A 97 2.42 -7.91 7.11
N TYR A 98 1.40 -8.75 6.94
CA TYR A 98 0.02 -8.31 6.71
C TYR A 98 -0.54 -7.53 7.89
N ASN A 99 -0.33 -8.01 9.12
CA ASN A 99 -0.76 -7.32 10.32
C ASN A 99 -0.13 -5.93 10.45
N ARG A 100 1.17 -5.78 10.15
CA ARG A 100 1.84 -4.47 10.14
C ARG A 100 1.28 -3.52 9.08
N PHE A 101 1.01 -4.04 7.88
CA PHE A 101 0.38 -3.26 6.81
C PHE A 101 -1.01 -2.77 7.24
N TRP A 102 -1.82 -3.69 7.76
CA TRP A 102 -3.17 -3.41 8.22
C TRP A 102 -3.20 -2.43 9.41
N GLU A 103 -2.29 -2.60 10.36
CA GLU A 103 -2.10 -1.67 11.47
C GLU A 103 -1.75 -0.26 10.95
N GLY A 104 -0.86 -0.14 9.96
CA GLY A 104 -0.54 1.13 9.32
C GLY A 104 -1.75 1.83 8.72
N CYS A 105 -2.59 1.11 7.97
CA CYS A 105 -3.84 1.65 7.42
C CYS A 105 -4.78 2.14 8.53
N GLN A 106 -4.98 1.33 9.58
CA GLN A 106 -5.83 1.70 10.72
C GLN A 106 -5.31 2.94 11.46
N LEU A 107 -3.99 3.07 11.63
CA LEU A 107 -3.39 4.26 12.25
C LEU A 107 -3.63 5.51 11.40
N TRP A 108 -3.47 5.42 10.08
CA TRP A 108 -3.73 6.52 9.16
C TRP A 108 -5.20 6.97 9.19
N GLU A 109 -6.13 6.00 9.21
CA GLU A 109 -7.56 6.28 9.35
C GLU A 109 -7.88 7.00 10.66
N LYS A 110 -7.34 6.52 11.79
CA LYS A 110 -7.50 7.16 13.11
C LYS A 110 -6.92 8.58 13.12
N PHE A 111 -5.74 8.79 12.54
CA PHE A 111 -5.13 10.10 12.40
C PHE A 111 -6.03 11.05 11.62
N ALA A 112 -6.48 10.66 10.42
CA ALA A 112 -7.34 11.47 9.58
C ALA A 112 -8.71 11.75 10.23
N ALA A 113 -9.26 10.82 11.00
CA ALA A 113 -10.48 11.02 11.77
C ALA A 113 -10.29 12.06 12.88
N ARG A 114 -9.22 11.95 13.68
CA ARG A 114 -8.89 12.91 14.75
C ARG A 114 -8.66 14.32 14.20
N SER A 115 -7.93 14.45 13.09
CA SER A 115 -7.72 15.75 12.43
C SER A 115 -9.04 16.39 11.96
N ARG A 116 -9.97 15.60 11.43
CA ARG A 116 -11.31 16.08 11.05
C ARG A 116 -12.15 16.49 12.27
N SER A 117 -12.08 15.75 13.36
CA SER A 117 -12.76 16.12 14.61
C SER A 117 -12.18 17.41 15.17
N LEU A 118 -10.85 17.60 15.16
CA LEU A 118 -10.22 18.81 15.66
C LEU A 118 -10.67 20.06 14.90
N ILE A 119 -10.70 20.02 13.56
CA ILE A 119 -11.18 21.18 12.78
C ILE A 119 -12.68 21.42 12.99
N ARG A 120 -13.48 20.37 13.19
CA ARG A 120 -14.92 20.52 13.54
C ARG A 120 -15.09 21.22 14.88
N TYR A 121 -14.35 20.81 15.91
CA TYR A 121 -14.37 21.50 17.21
C TYR A 121 -13.90 22.95 17.11
N ALA A 122 -12.79 23.21 16.40
CA ALA A 122 -12.30 24.57 16.17
C ALA A 122 -13.35 25.43 15.45
N THR A 123 -14.08 24.86 14.49
CA THR A 123 -15.16 25.55 13.78
C THR A 123 -16.39 25.78 14.66
N LEU A 124 -16.73 24.83 15.54
CA LEU A 124 -17.85 24.97 16.47
C LEU A 124 -17.62 26.12 17.47
N TYR A 125 -16.40 26.23 18.00
CA TYR A 125 -16.01 27.30 18.93
C TYR A 125 -15.44 28.54 18.23
N ARG A 126 -15.74 28.74 16.94
CA ARG A 126 -15.18 29.84 16.13
C ARG A 126 -15.43 31.22 16.73
N HIS A 127 -16.58 31.42 17.37
CA HIS A 127 -16.94 32.68 18.02
C HIS A 127 -16.04 33.02 19.21
N VAL A 128 -15.48 32.02 19.89
CA VAL A 128 -14.58 32.19 21.05
C VAL A 128 -13.12 32.20 20.61
N VAL A 129 -12.75 31.35 19.65
CA VAL A 129 -11.37 31.15 19.20
C VAL A 129 -10.92 32.22 18.19
N GLY A 130 -11.86 32.77 17.42
CA GLY A 130 -11.58 33.72 16.35
C GLY A 130 -11.34 33.03 15.00
N ALA A 131 -11.83 33.63 13.92
CA ALA A 131 -11.83 33.04 12.58
C ALA A 131 -10.41 32.76 12.05
N ASP A 132 -9.44 33.63 12.37
CA ASP A 132 -8.06 33.50 11.91
C ASP A 132 -7.35 32.28 12.52
N LYS A 133 -7.59 32.02 13.81
CA LYS A 133 -7.01 30.85 14.50
C LYS A 133 -7.57 29.54 13.97
N VAL A 134 -8.87 29.48 13.65
CA VAL A 134 -9.48 28.28 13.04
C VAL A 134 -8.87 28.02 11.66
N SER A 135 -8.66 29.07 10.85
CA SER A 135 -7.97 28.95 9.57
C SER A 135 -6.53 28.45 9.74
N ARG A 136 -5.81 28.97 10.74
CA ARG A 136 -4.44 28.55 11.07
C ARG A 136 -4.37 27.07 11.49
N ILE A 137 -5.27 26.60 12.35
CA ILE A 137 -5.36 25.19 12.76
C ILE A 137 -5.58 24.28 11.53
N GLY A 138 -6.45 24.69 10.60
CA GLY A 138 -6.67 23.96 9.35
C GLY A 138 -5.41 23.84 8.51
N LYS A 139 -4.65 24.93 8.35
CA LYS A 139 -3.37 24.94 7.63
C LYS A 139 -2.32 24.05 8.30
N LEU A 140 -2.16 24.14 9.62
CA LEU A 140 -1.22 23.33 10.39
C LEU A 140 -1.55 21.83 10.32
N LEU A 141 -2.84 21.47 10.40
CA LEU A 141 -3.27 20.08 10.23
C LEU A 141 -2.96 19.53 8.84
N SER A 142 -3.11 20.36 7.79
CA SER A 142 -2.73 19.95 6.44
C SER A 142 -1.22 19.84 6.25
N ALA A 143 -0.44 20.75 6.83
CA ALA A 143 1.02 20.68 6.82
C ALA A 143 1.50 19.43 7.55
N LEU A 144 0.98 19.14 8.74
CA LEU A 144 1.30 17.93 9.51
C LEU A 144 1.06 16.64 8.70
N ALA A 145 -0.05 16.54 7.98
CA ALA A 145 -0.35 15.36 7.16
C ALA A 145 0.66 15.18 6.00
N LEU A 146 1.13 16.29 5.41
CA LEU A 146 2.14 16.28 4.35
C LEU A 146 3.52 15.94 4.89
N THR A 147 3.95 16.59 5.96
CA THR A 147 5.25 16.34 6.61
C THR A 147 5.31 14.90 7.14
N LEU A 148 4.22 14.38 7.70
CA LEU A 148 4.13 12.98 8.13
C LEU A 148 4.29 12.01 6.96
N LYS A 149 3.67 12.29 5.81
CA LYS A 149 3.84 11.47 4.59
C LYS A 149 5.31 11.46 4.14
N GLN A 150 5.97 12.62 4.11
CA GLN A 150 7.37 12.73 3.73
C GLN A 150 8.28 11.96 4.70
N HIS A 151 8.05 12.12 6.00
CA HIS A 151 8.80 11.44 7.05
C HIS A 151 8.71 9.91 6.90
N LEU A 152 7.52 9.38 6.63
CA LEU A 152 7.31 7.93 6.43
C LEU A 152 7.87 7.41 5.10
N THR A 153 7.94 8.25 4.06
CA THR A 153 8.38 7.83 2.72
C THR A 153 9.91 7.97 2.55
N HIS A 154 10.58 8.70 3.44
CA HIS A 154 12.01 9.09 3.31
C HIS A 154 12.34 9.72 1.93
N GLN A 155 11.33 10.27 1.25
CA GLN A 155 11.44 10.97 -0.02
C GLN A 155 10.99 12.41 0.19
N ARG A 156 11.96 13.32 0.13
CA ARG A 156 11.68 14.75 0.07
C ARG A 156 11.45 15.09 -1.40
N SER A 157 10.19 15.33 -1.78
CA SER A 157 9.86 15.75 -3.14
C SER A 157 9.73 17.27 -3.20
N GLU A 158 10.28 17.88 -4.25
CA GLU A 158 10.27 19.33 -4.48
C GLU A 158 8.83 19.90 -4.49
N GLU A 159 7.86 19.12 -5.00
CA GLU A 159 6.43 19.48 -4.98
C GLU A 159 5.86 19.63 -3.57
N THR A 160 6.29 18.79 -2.62
CA THR A 160 5.77 18.87 -1.25
C THR A 160 6.42 19.99 -0.46
N GLU A 161 7.68 20.34 -0.77
CA GLU A 161 8.33 21.54 -0.22
C GLU A 161 7.63 22.83 -0.68
N PHE A 162 7.17 22.90 -1.94
CA PHE A 162 6.39 24.02 -2.45
C PHE A 162 5.05 24.18 -1.71
N ILE A 163 4.33 23.08 -1.51
CA ILE A 163 3.03 23.09 -0.81
C ILE A 163 3.22 23.43 0.68
N GLU A 164 4.26 22.90 1.32
CA GLU A 164 4.61 23.21 2.71
C GLU A 164 4.94 24.69 2.89
N ARG A 165 5.79 25.27 2.04
CA ARG A 165 6.09 26.72 2.03
C ARG A 165 4.87 27.59 1.76
N ARG A 166 3.87 27.08 1.03
CA ARG A 166 2.61 27.79 0.75
C ARG A 166 1.63 27.74 1.92
N LEU A 167 1.68 26.69 2.74
CA LEU A 167 0.76 26.47 3.86
C LEU A 167 1.29 27.03 5.18
N VAL A 168 2.61 27.07 5.37
CA VAL A 168 3.28 27.54 6.59
C VAL A 168 3.81 28.97 6.38
N THR A 169 3.42 29.88 7.27
CA THR A 169 3.94 31.26 7.29
C THR A 169 5.42 31.23 7.72
N PRO A 170 6.35 32.00 7.11
CA PRO A 170 7.80 31.86 7.36
C PRO A 170 8.23 32.00 8.82
N ARG A 171 7.46 32.69 9.67
CA ARG A 171 7.71 32.80 11.12
C ARG A 171 7.50 31.50 11.92
N GLU A 172 6.79 30.51 11.37
CA GLU A 172 6.50 29.24 12.05
C GLU A 172 7.49 28.13 11.64
N ALA A 173 8.12 28.26 10.48
CA ALA A 173 9.10 27.29 9.97
C ALA A 173 10.43 27.30 10.76
N GLU A 174 10.77 28.40 11.44
CA GLU A 174 11.96 28.49 12.31
C GLU A 174 11.74 27.86 13.71
N SER A 175 10.50 27.55 14.07
CA SER A 175 10.13 27.01 15.39
C SER A 175 9.80 25.51 15.41
N LEU A 176 9.87 24.85 14.25
CA LEU A 176 9.66 23.40 14.05
C LEU A 176 11.00 22.72 13.78
#